data_AF-A0A6L6F1D9-F1
#
_entry.id   AF-A0A6L6F1D9-F1
#
_cell.length_a   1.000
_cell.length_b   1.000
_cell.length_c   1.000
_cell.angle_alpha   90.00
_cell.angle_beta   90.00
_cell.angle_gamma   90.00
#
_symmetry.space_group_name_H-M   'P 1'
#
loop_
_entity.id
_entity.type
_entity.pdbx_description
1 polymer ?
#
loop_
_entity_poly.entity_id
_entity_poly.type
_entity_poly.pdbx_seq_one_letter_code
_entity_poly.pdbx_strand_id
1 'polypeptide(L)'
;MTQIPTRIDAVQWAQYFAKLAINEMTWFDFLTVIDRGEGLEVIVRVVNIASNESALVSTTVTQEVTSLTATYPGAGWYEREAQEMFGVTFIGLDDGRPLLHRSHTQGSPMRKSVTL
;
A
#
# COMPACT_ATOMS: atom_id res chain seq x y z
N MET A 1 22.26 -4.42 -2.02
CA MET A 1 21.59 -4.81 -3.29
C MET A 1 20.30 -4.01 -3.39
N THR A 2 20.07 -3.32 -4.50
CA THR A 2 18.82 -2.59 -4.73
C THR A 2 17.75 -3.59 -5.18
N GLN A 3 16.71 -3.81 -4.37
CA GLN A 3 15.56 -4.61 -4.80
C GLN A 3 14.68 -3.76 -5.71
N ILE A 4 14.38 -4.27 -6.91
CA ILE A 4 13.40 -3.68 -7.82
C ILE A 4 12.04 -4.29 -7.49
N PRO A 5 10.97 -3.49 -7.29
CA PRO A 5 9.64 -4.04 -7.06
C PRO A 5 9.19 -4.93 -8.22
N THR A 6 8.62 -6.08 -7.89
CA THR A 6 7.89 -6.90 -8.85
C THR A 6 6.57 -6.19 -9.16
N ARG A 7 6.42 -5.68 -10.38
CA ARG A 7 5.21 -4.96 -10.79
C ARG A 7 4.12 -5.94 -11.23
N ILE A 8 2.91 -5.77 -10.68
CA ILE A 8 1.73 -6.57 -11.01
C ILE A 8 0.52 -5.68 -11.32
N ASP A 9 -0.47 -6.26 -12.01
CA ASP A 9 -1.75 -5.59 -12.24
C ASP A 9 -2.54 -5.46 -10.93
N ALA A 10 -3.26 -4.34 -10.75
CA ALA A 10 -4.05 -4.07 -9.55
C ALA A 10 -5.12 -5.15 -9.31
N VAL A 11 -5.66 -5.76 -10.38
CA VAL A 11 -6.65 -6.85 -10.28
C VAL A 11 -6.06 -8.11 -9.63
N GLN A 12 -4.73 -8.29 -9.71
CA GLN A 12 -4.03 -9.43 -9.14
C GLN A 12 -3.59 -9.18 -7.69
N TRP A 13 -3.69 -7.94 -7.20
CA TRP A 13 -3.08 -7.47 -5.96
C TRP A 13 -3.38 -8.38 -4.75
N ALA A 14 -4.66 -8.49 -4.38
CA ALA A 14 -5.06 -9.28 -3.21
C ALA A 14 -4.69 -10.77 -3.36
N GLN A 15 -4.90 -11.34 -4.55
CA GLN A 15 -4.58 -12.75 -4.81
C GLN A 15 -3.07 -13.03 -4.76
N TYR A 16 -2.25 -12.09 -5.22
CA TYR A 16 -0.80 -12.20 -5.18
C TYR A 16 -0.30 -12.20 -3.73
N PHE A 17 -0.79 -11.28 -2.91
CA PHE A 17 -0.45 -11.22 -1.49
C PHE A 17 -0.97 -12.40 -0.68
N ALA A 18 -2.15 -12.93 -1.00
CA ALA A 18 -2.63 -14.18 -0.41
C ALA A 18 -1.69 -15.36 -0.73
N LYS A 19 -1.18 -15.45 -1.96
CA LYS A 19 -0.17 -16.47 -2.33
C LYS A 19 1.14 -16.28 -1.57
N LEU A 20 1.61 -15.04 -1.40
CA LEU A 20 2.82 -14.77 -0.62
C LEU A 20 2.63 -15.21 0.84
N ALA A 21 1.50 -14.90 1.46
CA ALA A 21 1.20 -15.32 2.83
C ALA A 21 1.18 -16.85 3.00
N ILE A 22 0.62 -17.59 2.03
CA ILE A 22 0.65 -19.06 2.01
C ILE A 22 2.08 -19.61 1.91
N ASN A 23 2.98 -18.88 1.23
CA ASN A 23 4.41 -19.21 1.12
C ASN A 23 5.25 -18.56 2.25
N GLU A 24 4.67 -18.42 3.44
CA GLU A 24 5.34 -17.99 4.68
C GLU A 24 5.86 -16.53 4.68
N MET A 25 5.51 -15.71 3.69
CA MET A 25 5.77 -14.27 3.73
C MET A 25 4.69 -13.57 4.59
N THR A 26 4.77 -13.78 5.90
CA THR A 26 3.71 -13.40 6.86
C THR A 26 3.95 -12.05 7.53
N TRP A 27 5.18 -11.53 7.52
CA TRP A 27 5.49 -10.25 8.14
C TRP A 27 5.27 -9.10 7.16
N PHE A 28 4.35 -8.20 7.50
CA PHE A 28 4.12 -6.96 6.77
C PHE A 28 5.11 -5.90 7.22
N ASP A 29 5.99 -5.46 6.32
CA ASP A 29 7.08 -4.55 6.67
C ASP A 29 6.71 -3.09 6.44
N PHE A 30 6.31 -2.72 5.22
CA PHE A 30 5.81 -1.39 4.93
C PHE A 30 4.90 -1.36 3.70
N LEU A 31 4.10 -0.30 3.62
CA LEU A 31 3.44 0.17 2.42
C LEU A 31 3.77 1.65 2.20
N THR A 32 4.00 2.02 0.94
CA THR A 32 4.16 3.42 0.55
C THR A 32 3.51 3.68 -0.81
N VAL A 33 3.38 4.95 -1.17
CA VAL A 33 2.77 5.39 -2.42
C VAL A 33 3.68 6.42 -3.09
N ILE A 34 3.82 6.32 -4.40
CA ILE A 34 4.51 7.31 -5.22
C ILE A 34 3.50 7.91 -6.20
N ASP A 35 3.33 9.22 -6.17
CA ASP A 35 2.64 9.92 -7.25
C ASP A 35 3.57 10.01 -8.47
N ARG A 36 3.20 9.32 -9.56
CA ARG A 36 3.95 9.33 -10.83
C ARG A 36 3.48 10.44 -11.78
N GLY A 37 2.49 11.24 -11.39
CA GLY A 37 1.87 12.30 -12.20
C GLY A 37 0.71 11.79 -13.06
N GLU A 38 0.88 10.64 -13.71
CA GLU A 38 -0.15 9.96 -14.51
C GLU A 38 -0.97 8.92 -13.73
N GLY A 39 -0.57 8.63 -12.49
CA GLY A 39 -1.19 7.65 -11.60
C GLY A 39 -0.41 7.52 -10.30
N LEU A 40 -0.95 6.73 -9.37
CA LEU A 40 -0.26 6.38 -8.14
C LEU A 40 0.36 4.99 -8.26
N GLU A 41 1.56 4.83 -7.74
CA GLU A 41 2.19 3.52 -7.57
C GLU A 41 2.17 3.14 -6.09
N VAL A 42 1.41 2.10 -5.74
CA VAL A 42 1.39 1.51 -4.40
C VAL A 42 2.48 0.46 -4.35
N ILE A 43 3.32 0.50 -3.31
CA ILE A 43 4.44 -0.41 -3.12
C ILE A 43 4.32 -1.04 -1.73
N VAL A 44 4.44 -2.35 -1.67
CA VAL A 44 4.38 -3.11 -0.41
C VAL A 44 5.58 -4.04 -0.31
N ARG A 45 6.14 -4.13 0.89
CA ARG A 45 7.14 -5.14 1.25
C ARG A 45 6.59 -6.09 2.30
N VAL A 46 6.76 -7.39 2.04
CA VAL A 46 6.51 -8.46 3.01
C VAL A 46 7.74 -9.34 3.15
N VAL A 47 7.88 -9.99 4.31
CA VAL A 47 9.09 -10.68 4.73
C VAL A 47 8.75 -12.05 5.30
N ASN A 48 9.56 -13.05 4.98
CA ASN A 48 9.68 -14.27 5.76
C ASN A 48 10.84 -14.07 6.75
N ILE A 49 10.51 -13.96 8.05
CA ILE A 49 11.51 -13.69 9.09
C ILE A 49 12.49 -14.86 9.24
N ALA A 50 12.02 -16.10 9.07
CA ALA A 50 12.85 -17.29 9.27
C ALA A 50 13.90 -17.45 8.18
N SER A 51 13.54 -17.23 6.91
CA SER A 51 14.48 -17.30 5.78
C SER A 51 15.20 -15.97 5.49
N ASN A 52 14.76 -14.87 6.12
CA ASN A 52 15.21 -13.51 5.81
C ASN A 52 15.00 -13.11 4.34
N GLU A 53 14.06 -13.77 3.66
CA GLU A 53 13.64 -13.44 2.31
C GLU A 53 12.56 -12.36 2.33
N SER A 54 12.47 -11.59 1.26
CA SER A 54 11.44 -10.54 1.16
C SER A 54 10.95 -10.39 -0.27
N ALA A 55 9.66 -10.05 -0.37
CA ALA A 55 9.01 -9.68 -1.62
C ALA A 55 8.69 -8.19 -1.58
N LEU A 56 9.21 -7.45 -2.56
CA LEU A 56 8.84 -6.07 -2.83
C LEU A 56 7.94 -6.07 -4.06
N VAL A 57 6.71 -5.61 -3.93
CA VAL A 57 5.68 -5.69 -4.97
C VAL A 57 5.10 -4.30 -5.21
N SER A 58 4.87 -3.93 -6.46
CA SER A 58 4.19 -2.68 -6.78
C SER A 58 3.04 -2.86 -7.77
N THR A 59 2.09 -1.94 -7.71
CA THR A 59 1.02 -1.83 -8.70
C THR A 59 0.70 -0.36 -8.98
N THR A 60 0.28 -0.07 -10.20
CA THR A 60 -0.19 1.27 -10.58
C THR A 60 -1.70 1.31 -10.44
N VAL A 61 -2.21 2.33 -9.75
CA VAL A 61 -3.64 2.54 -9.49
C VAL A 61 -4.02 3.97 -9.87
N THR A 62 -5.22 4.15 -10.42
CA THR A 62 -5.78 5.48 -10.67
C THR A 62 -6.29 6.09 -9.36
N GLN A 63 -7.08 5.31 -8.61
CA GLN A 63 -7.71 5.78 -7.37
C GLN A 63 -7.89 4.70 -6.31
N GLU A 64 -8.06 3.43 -6.69
CA GLU A 64 -8.41 2.36 -5.75
C GLU A 64 -7.59 1.08 -5.91
N VAL A 65 -7.44 0.35 -4.80
CA VAL A 65 -6.81 -0.97 -4.73
C VAL A 65 -7.45 -1.78 -3.61
N THR A 66 -7.45 -3.10 -3.70
CA THR A 66 -7.96 -3.94 -2.61
C THR A 66 -7.09 -3.81 -1.36
N SER A 67 -7.73 -3.60 -0.20
CA SER A 67 -7.06 -3.64 1.10
C SER A 67 -6.38 -4.99 1.33
N LEU A 68 -5.19 -4.97 1.90
CA LEU A 68 -4.45 -6.15 2.33
C LEU A 68 -4.76 -6.54 3.77
N THR A 69 -5.62 -5.81 4.50
CA THR A 69 -5.93 -6.08 5.91
C THR A 69 -6.51 -7.47 6.17
N ALA A 70 -7.24 -8.05 5.22
CA ALA A 70 -7.73 -9.43 5.30
C ALA A 70 -6.60 -10.47 5.34
N THR A 71 -5.45 -10.17 4.74
CA THR A 71 -4.26 -11.05 4.71
C THR A 71 -3.24 -10.63 5.77
N TYR A 72 -3.04 -9.33 5.95
CA TYR A 72 -2.07 -8.70 6.83
C TYR A 72 -2.76 -7.63 7.67
N PRO A 73 -3.26 -7.95 8.87
CA PRO A 73 -3.96 -6.98 9.72
C PRO A 73 -3.15 -5.71 10.01
N GLY A 74 -1.82 -5.81 10.05
CA GLY A 74 -0.92 -4.68 10.24
C GLY A 74 -0.92 -3.66 9.09
N ALA A 75 -1.43 -4.01 7.90
CA ALA A 75 -1.50 -3.11 6.75
C ALA A 75 -2.38 -1.88 7.01
N GLY A 76 -3.39 -2.00 7.89
CA GLY A 76 -4.41 -0.96 8.08
C GLY A 76 -3.85 0.41 8.48
N TRP A 77 -2.76 0.46 9.26
CA TRP A 77 -2.12 1.74 9.60
C TRP A 77 -1.54 2.44 8.38
N TYR A 78 -0.82 1.70 7.54
CA TYR A 78 -0.21 2.24 6.32
C TYR A 78 -1.26 2.58 5.26
N GLU A 79 -2.31 1.78 5.14
CA GLU A 79 -3.41 2.05 4.20
C GLU A 79 -4.16 3.33 4.57
N ARG A 80 -4.38 3.57 5.88
CA ARG A 80 -4.97 4.84 6.36
C ARG A 80 -4.07 6.04 6.08
N GLU A 81 -2.76 5.90 6.34
CA GLU A 81 -1.77 6.93 5.99
C GLU A 81 -1.79 7.21 4.48
N ALA A 82 -1.74 6.18 3.65
CA ALA A 82 -1.76 6.30 2.20
C ALA A 82 -3.08 6.92 1.67
N GLN A 83 -4.21 6.55 2.26
CA GLN A 83 -5.50 7.14 1.95
C GLN A 83 -5.53 8.63 2.28
N GLU A 84 -4.95 9.04 3.39
CA GLU A 84 -4.93 10.44 3.79
C GLU A 84 -3.90 11.26 2.99
N MET A 85 -2.67 10.78 2.90
CA MET A 85 -1.55 11.50 2.29
C MET A 85 -1.64 11.54 0.76
N PHE A 86 -2.14 10.48 0.14
CA PHE A 86 -2.18 10.31 -1.32
C PHE A 86 -3.59 10.13 -1.87
N GLY A 87 -4.63 9.91 -1.06
CA GLY A 87 -5.99 9.77 -1.58
C GLY A 87 -6.23 8.44 -2.32
N VAL A 88 -5.46 7.40 -1.99
CA VAL A 88 -5.75 6.03 -2.45
C VAL A 88 -6.94 5.47 -1.67
N THR A 89 -7.92 4.89 -2.36
CA THR A 89 -9.02 4.17 -1.71
C THR A 89 -8.66 2.70 -1.56
N PHE A 90 -8.71 2.18 -0.33
CA PHE A 90 -8.47 0.76 -0.06
C PHE A 90 -9.81 0.02 0.11
N ILE A 91 -10.17 -0.79 -0.88
CA ILE A 91 -11.44 -1.51 -0.90
C ILE A 91 -11.39 -2.64 0.14
N GLY A 92 -12.31 -2.60 1.11
CA GLY A 92 -12.36 -3.58 2.22
C GLY A 92 -11.57 -3.17 3.46
N LEU A 93 -11.10 -1.92 3.55
CA LEU A 93 -10.53 -1.37 4.78
C LEU A 93 -11.64 -1.03 5.79
N ASP A 94 -11.64 -1.70 6.95
CA ASP A 94 -12.69 -1.55 7.97
C ASP A 94 -12.71 -0.16 8.64
N ASP A 95 -11.54 0.42 8.92
CA ASP A 95 -11.41 1.75 9.55
C ASP A 95 -10.70 2.74 8.61
N GLY A 96 -11.48 3.48 7.83
CA GLY A 96 -10.98 4.50 6.91
C GLY A 96 -10.79 5.90 7.53
N ARG A 97 -10.82 6.04 8.87
CA ARG A 97 -10.66 7.36 9.51
C ARG A 97 -9.23 7.90 9.27
N PRO A 98 -9.07 9.22 9.05
CA PRO A 98 -7.74 9.86 8.97
C PRO A 98 -6.84 9.51 10.15
N LEU A 99 -5.53 9.44 9.91
CA LEU A 99 -4.53 8.99 10.87
C LEU A 99 -3.61 10.13 11.34
N LEU A 100 -3.20 11.03 10.44
CA LEU A 100 -2.12 11.99 10.65
C LEU A 100 -2.60 13.43 10.86
N HIS A 101 -3.54 13.91 10.06
CA HIS A 101 -4.00 15.29 10.16
C HIS A 101 -4.98 15.48 11.30
N ARG A 102 -4.73 16.55 12.08
CA ARG A 102 -5.64 17.04 13.12
C ARG A 102 -6.84 17.83 12.54
N SER A 103 -6.76 18.25 11.27
CA SER A 103 -7.81 18.98 10.56
C SER A 103 -8.07 18.33 9.20
N HIS A 104 -9.34 18.08 8.87
CA HIS A 104 -9.78 17.40 7.65
C HIS A 104 -9.69 18.26 6.38
N THR A 105 -9.12 19.47 6.44
CA THR A 105 -9.34 20.52 5.43
C THR A 105 -8.34 20.57 4.26
N GLN A 106 -7.28 19.77 4.23
CA GLN A 106 -6.14 20.01 3.31
C GLN A 106 -6.00 19.03 2.12
N GLY A 107 -6.94 18.10 1.91
CA GLY A 107 -6.84 17.11 0.83
C GLY A 107 -5.64 16.16 1.03
N SER A 108 -5.03 15.69 -0.08
CA SER A 108 -3.92 14.73 -0.08
C SER A 108 -2.58 15.42 -0.35
N PRO A 109 -1.84 15.87 0.69
CA PRO A 109 -0.70 16.79 0.56
C PRO A 109 0.51 16.19 -0.17
N MET A 110 0.63 14.87 -0.23
CA MET A 110 1.77 14.21 -0.90
C MET A 110 1.53 14.00 -2.41
N ARG A 111 0.41 14.48 -2.95
CA ARG A 111 0.16 14.54 -4.39
C ARG A 111 1.04 15.61 -5.03
N LYS A 112 1.65 15.29 -6.18
CA LYS A 112 2.52 16.21 -6.91
C LYS A 112 1.80 17.44 -7.47
N SER A 113 0.49 17.35 -7.66
CA SER A 113 -0.34 18.48 -8.09
C SER A 113 -0.58 19.51 -6.99
N VAL A 114 -0.32 19.16 -5.72
CA VAL A 114 -0.50 20.08 -4.59
C VAL A 114 0.69 21.04 -4.54
N THR A 115 0.38 22.33 -4.56
CA THR A 115 1.37 23.39 -4.37
C THR A 115 1.32 23.84 -2.91
N LEU A 116 2.49 24.03 -2.30
CA LEU A 116 2.65 24.53 -0.93
C LEU A 116 2.47 26.05 -0.83
#